data_AF-C6BF58-F1
#
_entry.id   AF-C6BF58-F1
#
_cell.length_a   1.000
_cell.length_b   1.000
_cell.length_c   1.000
_cell.angle_alpha   90.00
_cell.angle_beta   90.00
_cell.angle_gamma   90.00
#
_symmetry.space_group_name_H-M   'P 1'
#
loop_
_entity.id
_entity.type
_entity.pdbx_description
1 polymer ?
#
loop_
_entity_poly.entity_id
_entity_poly.type
_entity_poly.pdbx_seq_one_letter_code
_entity_poly.pdbx_strand_id
1 'polypeptide(L)'
;MTRDELIAAVPVRESQGRLYVRMDDVPEPWRQQFAKAMIGSAFVAVQGETCITPHAHDWDAWVNDRWDGRPGPAGLSTRRKPGE
;
A
#
# COMPACT_ATOMS: atom_id res chain seq x y z
N MET A 1 -0.35 -0.61 14.84
CA MET A 1 0.27 -1.31 13.70
C MET A 1 1.55 -0.58 13.35
N THR A 2 2.66 -1.29 13.19
CA THR A 2 3.92 -0.76 12.68
C THR A 2 3.93 -0.78 11.15
N ARG A 3 4.88 -0.08 10.53
CA ARG A 3 5.07 -0.14 9.07
C ARG A 3 5.31 -1.57 8.58
N ASP A 4 6.17 -2.32 9.27
CA ASP A 4 6.49 -3.71 8.91
C ASP A 4 5.24 -4.60 8.96
N GLU A 5 4.41 -4.42 9.99
CA GLU A 5 3.13 -5.14 10.10
C GLU A 5 2.19 -4.78 8.94
N LEU A 6 2.11 -3.50 8.55
CA LEU A 6 1.30 -3.06 7.42
C LEU A 6 1.77 -3.67 6.10
N ILE A 7 3.09 -3.71 5.87
CA ILE A 7 3.69 -4.36 4.69
C ILE A 7 3.36 -5.86 4.69
N ALA A 8 3.51 -6.53 5.84
CA ALA A 8 3.24 -7.96 5.97
C ALA A 8 1.75 -8.32 5.78
N ALA A 9 0.83 -7.40 6.12
CA ALA A 9 -0.61 -7.61 5.97
C ALA A 9 -1.11 -7.52 4.53
N VAL A 10 -0.35 -6.89 3.62
CA VAL A 10 -0.78 -6.64 2.24
C VAL A 10 0.03 -7.51 1.27
N PRO A 11 -0.53 -8.63 0.77
CA PRO A 11 0.19 -9.53 -0.11
C PRO A 11 0.39 -8.92 -1.50
N VAL A 12 1.64 -8.97 -1.98
CA VAL A 12 1.99 -8.68 -3.38
C VAL A 12 1.66 -9.91 -4.23
N ARG A 13 1.00 -9.67 -5.37
CA ARG A 13 0.58 -10.69 -6.33
C ARG A 13 1.13 -10.38 -7.71
N GLU A 14 1.06 -11.37 -8.60
CA GLU A 14 1.47 -11.24 -10.00
C GLU A 14 0.31 -11.58 -10.93
N SER A 15 0.13 -10.77 -11.99
CA SER A 15 -0.72 -11.11 -13.12
C SER A 15 -0.08 -10.60 -14.41
N GLN A 16 0.04 -11.47 -15.42
CA GLN A 16 0.62 -11.13 -16.72
C GLN A 16 2.00 -10.45 -16.62
N GLY A 17 2.87 -10.93 -15.70
CA GLY A 17 4.20 -10.36 -15.46
C GLY A 17 4.21 -9.00 -14.75
N ARG A 18 3.06 -8.54 -14.24
CA ARG A 18 2.94 -7.29 -13.47
C ARG A 18 2.65 -7.59 -12.01
N LEU A 19 3.45 -7.00 -11.13
CA LEU A 19 3.24 -7.08 -9.69
C LEU A 19 2.25 -6.01 -9.22
N TYR A 20 1.30 -6.41 -8.39
CA TYR A 20 0.24 -5.56 -7.87
C TYR A 20 -0.16 -5.95 -6.43
N VAL A 21 -0.84 -5.03 -5.75
CA VAL A 21 -1.57 -5.31 -4.49
C VAL A 21 -3.06 -5.13 -4.74
N ARG A 22 -3.92 -5.75 -3.93
CA ARG A 22 -5.37 -5.47 -3.98
C ARG A 22 -5.71 -4.43 -2.92
N MET A 23 -6.46 -3.40 -3.30
CA MET A 23 -6.85 -2.35 -2.36
C MET A 23 -7.65 -2.90 -1.17
N ASP A 24 -8.47 -3.95 -1.39
CA ASP A 24 -9.28 -4.58 -0.35
C ASP A 24 -8.47 -5.35 0.70
N ASP A 25 -7.21 -5.70 0.43
CA ASP A 25 -6.34 -6.31 1.44
C ASP A 25 -5.67 -5.28 2.33
N VAL A 26 -5.64 -4.00 1.91
CA VAL A 26 -5.08 -2.94 2.73
C VAL A 26 -5.99 -2.75 3.95
N PRO A 27 -5.48 -2.84 5.19
CA PRO A 27 -6.31 -2.65 6.38
C PRO A 27 -6.69 -1.18 6.57
N GLU A 28 -7.84 -0.93 7.20
CA GLU A 28 -8.22 0.41 7.62
C GLU A 28 -7.39 0.86 8.85
N PRO A 29 -7.06 2.15 8.99
CA PRO A 29 -7.47 3.29 8.14
C PRO A 29 -6.56 3.52 6.90
N TRP A 30 -5.57 2.67 6.67
CA TRP A 30 -4.55 2.88 5.64
C TRP A 30 -5.08 2.69 4.22
N ARG A 31 -6.12 1.86 4.04
CA ARG A 31 -6.82 1.70 2.76
C ARG A 31 -7.29 3.04 2.20
N GLN A 32 -8.00 3.84 3.01
CA GLN A 32 -8.52 5.14 2.57
C GLN A 32 -7.41 6.13 2.25
N GLN A 33 -6.34 6.13 3.06
CA GLN A 33 -5.18 6.98 2.83
C GLN A 33 -4.48 6.61 1.52
N PHE A 34 -4.28 5.31 1.28
CA PHE A 34 -3.66 4.82 0.06
C PHE A 34 -4.54 5.06 -1.18
N ALA A 35 -5.86 4.83 -1.07
CA ALA A 35 -6.80 5.15 -2.14
C ALA A 35 -6.75 6.64 -2.54
N LYS A 36 -6.63 7.55 -1.55
CA LYS A 36 -6.40 8.98 -1.81
C LYS A 36 -5.05 9.22 -2.49
N ALA A 37 -4.00 8.55 -2.01
CA ALA A 37 -2.68 8.58 -2.64
C ALA A 37 -2.61 7.86 -3.99
N MET A 38 -3.67 7.20 -4.46
CA MET A 38 -3.75 6.59 -5.79
C MET A 38 -4.48 7.46 -6.82
N ILE A 39 -5.10 8.58 -6.42
CA ILE A 39 -5.83 9.46 -7.34
C ILE A 39 -4.90 9.92 -8.47
N GLY A 40 -5.30 9.66 -9.72
CA GLY A 40 -4.51 9.97 -10.91
C GLY A 40 -3.31 9.04 -11.18
N SER A 41 -3.11 7.96 -10.40
CA SER A 41 -2.15 6.89 -10.72
C SER A 41 -2.81 5.79 -11.55
N ALA A 42 -1.99 5.02 -12.28
CA ALA A 42 -2.43 3.85 -13.03
C ALA A 42 -2.57 2.62 -12.12
N PHE A 43 -3.29 1.60 -12.60
CA PHE A 43 -3.45 0.32 -11.91
C PHE A 43 -3.28 -0.85 -12.90
N VAL A 44 -3.03 -2.05 -12.38
CA VAL A 44 -2.88 -3.27 -13.18
C VAL A 44 -4.25 -3.84 -13.52
N ALA A 45 -4.70 -3.75 -14.78
CA ALA A 45 -5.95 -4.43 -15.18
C ALA A 45 -5.82 -5.95 -15.07
N VAL A 46 -6.48 -6.56 -14.07
CA VAL A 46 -6.51 -8.01 -13.85
C VAL A 46 -7.89 -8.55 -14.25
N GLN A 47 -7.94 -9.53 -15.15
CA GLN A 47 -9.22 -10.12 -15.58
C GLN A 47 -9.95 -10.78 -14.41
N GLY A 48 -11.24 -10.46 -14.27
CA GLY A 48 -12.10 -10.99 -13.21
C GLY A 48 -11.90 -10.33 -11.84
N GLU A 49 -10.96 -9.40 -11.70
CA GLU A 49 -10.79 -8.60 -10.49
C GLU A 49 -11.74 -7.40 -10.51
N THR A 50 -12.46 -7.21 -9.41
CA THR A 50 -13.40 -6.09 -9.22
C THR A 50 -12.81 -4.99 -8.34
N CYS A 51 -11.72 -5.29 -7.62
CA CYS A 51 -11.02 -4.36 -6.78
C CYS A 51 -10.00 -3.52 -7.57
N ILE A 52 -9.64 -2.34 -7.06
CA ILE A 52 -8.50 -1.57 -7.56
C ILE A 52 -7.22 -2.36 -7.24
N THR A 53 -6.34 -2.44 -8.23
CA THR A 53 -5.10 -3.22 -8.21
C THR A 53 -3.87 -2.32 -8.41
N PRO A 54 -3.49 -1.50 -7.41
CA PRO A 54 -2.32 -0.65 -7.50
C PRO A 54 -1.07 -1.45 -7.85
N HIS A 55 -0.17 -0.83 -8.61
CA HIS A 55 1.13 -1.44 -8.86
C HIS A 55 1.87 -1.68 -7.54
N ALA A 56 2.65 -2.78 -7.48
CA ALA A 56 3.43 -3.07 -6.28
C ALA A 56 4.49 -2.00 -5.96
N HIS A 57 5.03 -1.31 -6.98
CA HIS A 57 5.97 -0.21 -6.77
C HIS A 57 5.30 1.03 -6.16
N ASP A 58 4.05 1.32 -6.53
CA ASP A 58 3.25 2.40 -5.95
C ASP A 58 2.98 2.13 -4.47
N TRP A 59 2.62 0.88 -4.14
CA TRP A 59 2.49 0.43 -2.75
C TRP A 59 3.80 0.59 -1.96
N ASP A 60 4.92 0.09 -2.51
CA ASP A 60 6.24 0.16 -1.87
C ASP A 60 6.76 1.59 -1.68
N ALA A 61 6.48 2.48 -2.63
CA ALA A 61 6.80 3.90 -2.53
C ALA A 61 5.94 4.56 -1.45
N TRP A 62 4.63 4.32 -1.45
CA TRP A 62 3.71 4.91 -0.49
C TRP A 62 4.00 4.47 0.95
N VAL A 63 4.07 3.15 1.20
CA VAL A 63 4.19 2.59 2.55
C VAL A 63 5.50 3.00 3.24
N ASN A 64 6.54 3.25 2.44
CA ASN A 64 7.84 3.72 2.90
C ASN A 64 8.03 5.24 2.85
N ASP A 65 6.97 6.01 2.56
CA ASP A 65 7.01 7.48 2.49
C ASP A 65 8.04 8.02 1.47
N ARG A 66 8.12 7.35 0.31
CA ARG A 66 9.03 7.68 -0.81
C ARG A 66 8.29 8.14 -2.07
N TRP A 67 6.97 8.32 -2.00
CA TRP A 67 6.19 8.78 -3.14
C TRP A 67 6.11 10.31 -3.15
N ASP A 68 6.76 10.93 -4.14
CA ASP A 68 6.79 12.38 -4.27
C ASP A 68 5.39 13.01 -4.35
N GLY A 69 5.17 14.07 -3.58
CA GLY A 69 3.89 14.77 -3.45
C GLY A 69 2.75 13.97 -2.80
N ARG A 70 3.00 12.74 -2.31
CA ARG A 70 1.96 11.87 -1.72
C ARG A 70 2.42 11.35 -0.35
N PRO A 71 1.86 11.88 0.76
CA PRO A 71 2.27 11.46 2.09
C PRO A 71 1.96 9.98 2.32
N GLY A 72 2.92 9.28 2.93
CA GLY A 72 2.79 7.88 3.31
C GLY A 72 1.76 7.64 4.44
N PRO A 73 1.66 6.40 4.93
CA PRO A 73 0.69 6.01 5.95
C PRO A 73 0.88 6.77 7.27
N ALA A 74 -0.16 7.49 7.68
CA ALA A 74 -0.24 8.15 8.98
C ALA A 74 -0.74 7.19 10.08
N GLY A 75 -0.45 7.51 11.33
CA GLY A 75 -0.94 6.76 12.50
C GLY A 75 -0.25 5.42 12.74
N LEU A 76 0.84 5.12 12.02
CA LEU A 76 1.68 3.96 12.31
C LEU A 76 2.47 4.19 13.59
N SER A 77 2.54 3.14 14.41
CA SER A 77 3.39 3.13 15.59
C SER A 77 4.85 3.11 15.15
N THR A 78 5.62 4.12 15.53
CA THR A 78 7.08 3.98 15.54
C THR A 78 7.39 2.94 16.59
N ARG A 79 8.17 1.91 16.24
CA ARG A 79 8.64 0.94 17.22
C ARG A 79 9.44 1.72 18.26
N ARG A 80 8.86 2.02 19.45
CA ARG A 80 9.66 2.54 20.57
C ARG A 80 10.72 1.48 20.85
N LYS A 81 12.00 1.85 20.78
CA LYS A 81 13.03 1.02 21.40
C LYS A 81 12.67 0.88 22.89
N PRO A 82 12.69 -0.32 23.47
CA PRO A 82 12.62 -0.42 24.93
C PRO A 82 13.93 0.18 25.48
N GLY A 83 13.83 1.30 26.21
CA GLY A 83 14.94 1.85 27.02
C GLY A 83 15.44 3.25 26.65
N GLU A 84 14.57 4.26 26.66
CA GLU A 84 14.98 5.65 27.01
C GLU A 84 14.49 5.98 28.42
#